data_AF-A0ABC8SZD6-F1
#
_entry.id   AF-A0ABC8SZD6-F1
#
_cell.length_a   1.000
_cell.length_b   1.000
_cell.length_c   1.000
_cell.angle_alpha   90.00
_cell.angle_beta   90.00
_cell.angle_gamma   90.00
#
_symmetry.space_group_name_H-M   'P 1'
#
loop_
_entity.id
_entity.type
_entity.pdbx_description
1 polymer ?
#
loop_
_entity_poly.entity_id
_entity_poly.type
_entity_poly.pdbx_seq_one_letter_code
_entity_poly.pdbx_strand_id
1 'polypeptide(L)'
;MKIWQAVPQKILLSFLWRERNRDTFVDYWVNGNMLTKDMATQIFKILKQPDLKYLTQDDFKPLLRELLATHPGLEFLQSTPEFQERYAETVIYRIFYYVNRSDNGHLTLRELKRGNLIAAMLHADEEEDINKVLRYFSYEHFYVIYCKFWELDTDHDFLIDKENLIRYGNHALTYRIVDRIFSQVPRKFNSKVEGKMGYEDFVYFILSEEDKSSEPSLEYWSKSFWVLVLRKLGKDSPRCCQAFPYATCPSLRFHKVL
;
A
#
# COMPACT_ATOMS: atom_id res chain seq x y z
N MET A 1 7.00 36.50 3.26
CA MET A 1 6.29 35.76 4.32
C MET A 1 4.98 35.07 3.87
N LYS A 2 4.60 35.04 2.58
CA LYS A 2 3.34 34.43 2.09
C LYS A 2 3.45 33.05 1.43
N ILE A 3 4.64 32.61 1.01
CA ILE A 3 4.86 31.27 0.42
C ILE A 3 4.63 30.15 1.45
N TRP A 4 4.88 30.46 2.73
CA TRP A 4 4.82 29.54 3.87
C TRP A 4 3.39 29.13 4.27
N GLN A 5 2.38 29.88 3.85
CA GLN A 5 0.96 29.52 4.03
C GLN A 5 0.44 28.64 2.87
N ALA A 6 1.24 28.40 1.83
CA ALA A 6 0.81 27.72 0.61
C ALA A 6 1.28 26.25 0.53
N VAL A 7 2.12 25.79 1.46
CA VAL A 7 2.48 24.37 1.57
C VAL A 7 1.64 23.78 2.71
N PRO A 8 0.62 22.95 2.43
CA PRO A 8 -0.44 22.66 3.39
C PRO A 8 -0.06 21.67 4.51
N GLN A 9 1.18 21.17 4.52
CA GLN A 9 1.55 20.02 5.33
C GLN A 9 2.84 20.30 6.08
N LYS A 10 2.80 20.20 7.42
CA LYS A 10 3.96 20.47 8.29
C LYS A 10 5.08 19.48 7.97
N ILE A 11 4.73 18.22 7.74
CA ILE A 11 5.64 17.13 7.36
C ILE A 11 6.28 17.40 5.99
N LEU A 12 5.51 17.86 5.00
CA LEU A 12 6.07 18.13 3.66
C LEU A 12 7.00 19.36 3.68
N LEU A 13 6.67 20.37 4.49
CA LEU A 13 7.50 21.56 4.69
C LEU A 13 8.82 21.24 5.35
N SER A 14 8.81 20.44 6.42
CA SER A 14 10.03 20.06 7.11
C SER A 14 10.92 19.18 6.24
N PHE A 15 10.34 18.26 5.48
CA PHE A 15 11.03 17.50 4.43
C PHE A 15 11.73 18.41 3.41
N LEU A 16 10.98 19.32 2.77
CA LEU A 16 11.51 20.23 1.75
C LEU A 16 12.61 21.16 2.27
N TRP A 17 12.49 21.60 3.53
CA TRP A 17 13.48 22.45 4.17
C TRP A 17 14.78 21.72 4.49
N ARG A 18 14.70 20.42 4.82
CA ARG A 18 15.86 19.61 5.17
C ARG A 18 16.70 19.21 3.95
N GLU A 19 16.07 19.02 2.79
CA GLU A 19 16.77 18.60 1.57
C GLU A 19 17.23 19.74 0.66
N ARG A 20 16.68 20.96 0.78
CA ARG A 20 17.01 22.07 -0.13
C ARG A 20 17.36 23.38 0.59
N ASN A 21 18.37 24.07 0.06
CA ASN A 21 18.66 25.45 0.46
C ASN A 21 17.48 26.38 0.07
N ARG A 22 17.20 27.38 0.90
CA ARG A 22 16.06 28.31 0.78
C ARG A 22 15.92 28.92 -0.61
N ASP A 23 17.02 29.31 -1.25
CA ASP A 23 16.99 29.96 -2.57
C ASP A 23 16.60 28.98 -3.68
N THR A 24 17.12 27.75 -3.63
CA THR A 24 16.74 26.68 -4.58
C THR A 24 15.30 26.22 -4.41
N PHE A 25 14.77 26.31 -3.19
CA PHE A 25 13.36 26.05 -2.91
C PHE A 25 12.47 27.15 -3.52
N VAL A 26 12.81 28.43 -3.29
CA VAL A 26 12.04 29.56 -3.81
C VAL A 26 12.00 29.53 -5.34
N ASP A 27 13.12 29.28 -6.00
CA ASP A 27 13.20 29.15 -7.46
C ASP A 27 12.28 28.02 -7.96
N TYR A 28 12.42 26.81 -7.41
CA TYR A 28 11.56 25.68 -7.77
C TYR A 28 10.06 25.95 -7.51
N TRP A 29 9.73 26.56 -6.37
CA TRP A 29 8.35 26.72 -5.93
C TRP A 29 7.62 27.86 -6.64
N VAL A 30 8.30 29.01 -6.79
CA VAL A 30 7.74 30.21 -7.40
C VAL A 30 7.88 30.14 -8.92
N ASN A 31 9.07 29.87 -9.45
CA ASN A 31 9.29 29.85 -10.90
C ASN A 31 8.77 28.57 -11.56
N GLY A 32 8.59 27.48 -10.79
CA GLY A 32 7.93 26.25 -11.24
C GLY A 32 6.39 26.29 -11.27
N ASN A 33 5.77 27.45 -11.00
CA ASN A 33 4.32 27.64 -10.91
C ASN A 33 3.61 26.66 -9.95
N MET A 34 4.30 26.17 -8.91
CA MET A 34 3.77 25.17 -7.99
C MET A 34 2.58 25.72 -7.18
N LEU A 35 2.61 27.02 -6.87
CA LEU A 35 1.55 27.74 -6.15
C LEU A 35 0.17 27.70 -6.85
N THR A 36 0.14 27.48 -8.16
CA THR A 36 -1.11 27.46 -8.95
C THR A 36 -1.70 26.06 -9.11
N LYS A 37 -0.97 25.02 -8.70
CA LYS A 37 -1.37 23.62 -8.87
C LYS A 37 -2.17 23.14 -7.68
N ASP A 38 -3.07 22.20 -7.91
CA ASP A 38 -3.75 21.48 -6.82
C ASP A 38 -2.76 20.67 -5.97
N MET A 39 -3.14 20.40 -4.72
CA MET A 39 -2.28 19.78 -3.71
C MET A 39 -1.74 18.40 -4.15
N ALA A 40 -2.56 17.57 -4.79
CA ALA A 40 -2.13 16.27 -5.27
C ALA A 40 -1.04 16.42 -6.35
N THR A 41 -1.19 17.37 -7.27
CA THR A 41 -0.14 17.66 -8.27
C THR A 41 1.13 18.21 -7.63
N GLN A 42 1.02 19.03 -6.59
CA GLN A 42 2.18 19.55 -5.88
C GLN A 42 2.97 18.40 -5.22
N ILE A 43 2.31 17.60 -4.38
CA ILE A 43 2.91 16.46 -3.68
C ILE A 43 3.52 15.47 -4.67
N PHE A 44 2.78 15.13 -5.72
CA PHE A 44 3.27 14.25 -6.77
C PHE A 44 4.58 14.74 -7.38
N LYS A 45 4.66 16.04 -7.72
CA LYS A 45 5.88 16.61 -8.30
C LYS A 45 7.04 16.71 -7.31
N ILE A 46 6.75 16.84 -6.01
CA ILE A 46 7.77 16.94 -4.96
C ILE A 46 8.41 15.58 -4.71
N LEU A 47 7.60 14.53 -4.59
CA LEU A 47 8.10 13.19 -4.28
C LEU A 47 8.73 12.50 -5.49
N LYS A 48 8.21 12.76 -6.70
CA LYS A 48 8.60 12.06 -7.91
C LYS A 48 10.03 12.39 -8.33
N GLN A 49 10.83 11.34 -8.54
CA GLN A 49 12.14 11.48 -9.18
C GLN A 49 12.08 12.25 -10.50
N PRO A 50 13.07 13.08 -10.85
CA PRO A 50 13.01 14.03 -11.96
C PRO A 50 12.53 13.42 -13.29
N ASP A 51 13.03 12.24 -13.65
CA ASP A 51 12.82 11.63 -14.97
C ASP A 51 11.62 10.68 -15.06
N LEU A 52 11.02 10.32 -13.92
CA LEU A 52 9.89 9.40 -13.90
C LEU A 52 8.56 10.11 -14.16
N LYS A 53 7.52 9.38 -14.57
CA LYS A 53 6.15 9.91 -14.74
C LYS A 53 5.17 9.35 -13.70
N TYR A 54 5.71 8.69 -12.68
CA TYR A 54 5.00 7.97 -11.63
C TYR A 54 5.84 8.00 -10.36
N LEU A 55 5.20 7.71 -9.23
CA LEU A 55 5.85 7.50 -7.95
C LEU A 55 6.12 6.01 -7.75
N THR A 56 7.31 5.70 -7.27
CA THR A 56 7.71 4.38 -6.79
C THR A 56 7.60 4.32 -5.26
N GLN A 57 7.73 3.12 -4.68
CA GLN A 57 7.73 2.97 -3.23
C GLN A 57 8.85 3.77 -2.55
N ASP A 58 10.04 3.82 -3.15
CA ASP A 58 11.19 4.54 -2.62
C ASP A 58 10.95 6.05 -2.51
N ASP A 59 10.12 6.62 -3.40
CA ASP A 59 9.80 8.05 -3.41
C ASP A 59 9.02 8.49 -2.15
N PHE A 60 8.42 7.54 -1.41
CA PHE A 60 7.72 7.81 -0.14
C PHE A 60 8.62 7.69 1.09
N LYS A 61 9.82 7.08 0.97
CA LYS A 61 10.73 6.88 2.12
C LYS A 61 11.10 8.21 2.80
N PRO A 62 11.46 9.29 2.08
CA PRO A 62 11.81 10.54 2.74
C PRO A 62 10.63 11.19 3.48
N LEU A 63 9.42 11.10 2.90
CA LEU A 63 8.19 11.56 3.55
C LEU A 63 7.93 10.83 4.87
N LEU A 64 8.10 9.50 4.89
CA LEU A 64 7.84 8.72 6.10
C LEU A 64 8.93 8.87 7.16
N ARG A 65 10.19 9.07 6.76
CA ARG A 65 11.25 9.46 7.70
C ARG A 65 10.92 10.75 8.42
N GLU A 66 10.35 11.71 7.71
CA GLU A 66 9.96 12.98 8.30
C GLU A 66 8.75 12.82 9.23
N LEU A 67 7.72 12.08 8.80
CA LEU A 67 6.58 11.72 9.66
C LEU A 67 7.05 11.09 10.98
N LEU A 68 7.94 10.09 10.92
CA LEU A 68 8.50 9.41 12.09
C LEU A 68 9.33 10.33 12.99
N ALA A 69 10.00 11.33 12.41
CA ALA A 69 10.82 12.27 13.17
C ALA A 69 9.99 13.35 13.88
N THR A 70 8.84 13.75 13.30
CA THR A 70 8.10 14.94 13.77
C THR A 70 6.75 14.65 14.41
N HIS A 71 6.13 13.52 14.12
CA HIS A 71 4.76 13.27 14.57
C HIS A 71 4.72 12.82 16.04
N PRO A 72 3.99 13.51 16.94
CA PRO A 72 4.00 13.22 18.38
C PRO A 72 3.51 11.80 18.69
N GLY A 73 2.45 11.34 17.99
CA GLY A 73 1.94 9.97 18.10
C GLY A 73 2.90 8.85 17.66
N LEU A 74 4.12 9.16 17.21
CA LEU A 74 5.15 8.18 16.83
C LEU A 74 6.47 8.38 17.60
N GLU A 75 6.53 9.32 18.56
CA GLU A 75 7.75 9.64 19.31
C GLU A 75 8.33 8.40 20.02
N PHE A 76 7.47 7.51 20.50
CA PHE A 76 7.88 6.27 21.18
C PHE A 76 8.68 5.31 20.27
N LEU A 77 8.56 5.42 18.93
CA LEU A 77 9.34 4.62 17.99
C LEU A 77 10.75 5.14 17.78
N GLN A 78 11.08 6.35 18.24
CA GLN A 78 12.40 6.95 17.99
C GLN A 78 13.56 6.11 18.52
N SER A 79 13.32 5.33 19.57
CA SER A 79 14.31 4.45 20.20
C SER A 79 14.47 3.08 19.50
N THR A 80 13.64 2.76 18.51
CA THR A 80 13.58 1.43 17.87
C THR A 80 13.67 1.51 16.33
N PRO A 81 14.88 1.68 15.76
CA PRO A 81 15.07 1.87 14.32
C PRO A 81 14.47 0.75 13.44
N GLU A 82 14.56 -0.50 13.90
CA GLU A 82 14.01 -1.65 13.17
C GLU A 82 12.49 -1.54 13.01
N PHE A 83 11.77 -1.11 14.06
CA PHE A 83 10.33 -0.91 14.02
C PHE A 83 9.94 0.32 13.20
N GLN A 84 10.77 1.37 13.19
CA GLN A 84 10.56 2.53 12.31
C GLN A 84 10.58 2.13 10.83
N GLU A 85 11.59 1.32 10.44
CA GLU A 85 11.70 0.84 9.07
C GLU A 85 10.51 -0.02 8.69
N ARG A 86 10.12 -0.98 9.54
CA ARG A 86 8.96 -1.85 9.30
C ARG A 86 7.63 -1.10 9.26
N TYR A 87 7.44 -0.11 10.13
CA TYR A 87 6.27 0.75 10.08
C TYR A 87 6.22 1.53 8.76
N ALA A 88 7.33 2.17 8.38
CA ALA A 88 7.41 2.94 7.14
C ALA A 88 7.12 2.07 5.90
N GLU A 89 7.75 0.90 5.80
CA GLU A 89 7.48 -0.06 4.73
C GLU A 89 5.99 -0.45 4.69
N THR A 90 5.39 -0.77 5.84
CA THR A 90 3.98 -1.17 5.91
C THR A 90 3.04 -0.04 5.45
N VAL A 91 3.30 1.20 5.86
CA VAL A 91 2.53 2.37 5.40
C VAL A 91 2.63 2.51 3.87
N ILE A 92 3.84 2.35 3.29
CA ILE A 92 4.04 2.41 1.84
C ILE A 92 3.27 1.30 1.13
N TYR A 93 3.35 0.05 1.60
CA TYR A 93 2.60 -1.06 1.02
C TYR A 93 1.08 -0.82 1.08
N ARG A 94 0.57 -0.28 2.19
CA ARG A 94 -0.84 0.11 2.31
C ARG A 94 -1.22 1.21 1.32
N ILE A 95 -0.36 2.20 1.10
CA ILE A 95 -0.58 3.25 0.08
C ILE A 95 -0.72 2.62 -1.30
N PHE A 96 0.23 1.76 -1.70
CA PHE A 96 0.20 1.13 -3.01
C PHE A 96 -0.99 0.20 -3.18
N TYR A 97 -1.34 -0.59 -2.16
CA TYR A 97 -2.49 -1.50 -2.16
C TYR A 97 -3.81 -0.77 -2.47
N TYR A 98 -4.07 0.38 -1.85
CA TYR A 98 -5.33 1.11 -2.07
C TYR A 98 -5.28 2.11 -3.24
N VAL A 99 -4.12 2.71 -3.54
CA VAL A 99 -4.03 3.82 -4.51
C VAL A 99 -3.53 3.37 -5.88
N ASN A 100 -2.52 2.49 -5.97
CA ASN A 100 -2.00 1.99 -7.25
C ASN A 100 -2.85 0.84 -7.78
N ARG A 101 -4.05 1.17 -8.27
CA ARG A 101 -5.04 0.22 -8.80
C ARG A 101 -4.53 -0.60 -9.99
N SER A 102 -3.51 -0.11 -10.69
CA SER A 102 -2.89 -0.84 -11.79
C SER A 102 -1.93 -1.95 -11.35
N ASP A 103 -1.60 -2.05 -10.04
CA ASP A 103 -0.73 -3.07 -9.43
C ASP A 103 0.56 -3.30 -10.22
N ASN A 104 1.17 -2.20 -10.68
CA ASN A 104 2.38 -2.19 -11.51
C ASN A 104 3.58 -1.53 -10.81
N GLY A 105 3.42 -1.14 -9.54
CA GLY A 105 4.44 -0.43 -8.76
C GLY A 105 4.67 1.03 -9.19
N HIS A 106 3.84 1.55 -10.08
CA HIS A 106 3.98 2.89 -10.66
C HIS A 106 2.73 3.73 -10.38
N LEU A 107 2.72 4.40 -9.22
CA LEU A 107 1.60 5.22 -8.79
C LEU A 107 1.56 6.53 -9.60
N THR A 108 0.55 6.68 -10.44
CA THR A 108 0.40 7.84 -11.34
C THR A 108 -0.30 9.02 -10.66
N LEU A 109 -0.11 10.24 -11.20
CA LEU A 109 -0.85 11.42 -10.71
C LEU A 109 -2.37 11.22 -10.77
N ARG A 110 -2.88 10.50 -11.77
CA ARG A 110 -4.31 10.21 -11.92
C ARG A 110 -4.81 9.33 -10.78
N GLU A 111 -4.06 8.30 -10.42
CA GLU A 111 -4.37 7.42 -9.28
C GLU A 111 -4.31 8.22 -7.96
N LEU A 112 -3.26 9.02 -7.77
CA LEU A 112 -3.13 9.86 -6.57
C LEU A 112 -4.32 10.82 -6.39
N LYS A 113 -4.76 11.47 -7.48
CA LYS A 113 -5.90 12.39 -7.48
C LYS A 113 -7.25 11.71 -7.22
N ARG A 114 -7.39 10.44 -7.57
CA ARG A 114 -8.63 9.65 -7.35
C ARG A 114 -8.65 8.99 -5.98
N GLY A 115 -7.48 8.69 -5.42
CA GLY A 115 -7.33 8.14 -4.08
C GLY A 115 -7.63 9.16 -2.99
N ASN A 116 -7.43 8.74 -1.75
CA ASN A 116 -7.66 9.57 -0.56
C ASN A 116 -6.39 9.77 0.27
N LEU A 117 -5.21 9.48 -0.30
CA LEU A 117 -3.92 9.67 0.36
C LEU A 117 -3.72 11.12 0.81
N ILE A 118 -4.02 12.11 -0.04
CA ILE A 118 -3.82 13.52 0.32
C ILE A 118 -4.67 13.91 1.53
N ALA A 119 -5.93 13.47 1.57
CA ALA A 119 -6.81 13.70 2.71
C ALA A 119 -6.30 13.00 3.98
N ALA A 120 -5.76 11.79 3.87
CA ALA A 120 -5.17 11.07 5.00
C ALA A 120 -3.90 11.75 5.52
N MET A 121 -3.05 12.30 4.63
CA MET A 121 -1.87 13.06 5.02
C MET A 121 -2.23 14.35 5.76
N LEU A 122 -3.25 15.08 5.28
CA LEU A 122 -3.75 16.27 5.98
C LEU A 122 -4.30 15.92 7.37
N HIS A 123 -5.03 14.82 7.48
CA HIS A 123 -5.53 14.35 8.77
C HIS A 123 -4.38 14.00 9.74
N ALA A 124 -3.29 13.39 9.24
CA ALA A 124 -2.10 13.11 10.05
C ALA A 124 -1.33 14.37 10.49
N ASP A 125 -1.45 15.50 9.78
CA ASP A 125 -0.84 16.77 10.23
C ASP A 125 -1.64 17.45 11.36
N GLU A 126 -2.93 17.14 11.47
CA GLU A 126 -3.86 17.76 12.43
C GLU A 126 -4.09 16.90 13.68
N GLU A 127 -4.07 15.57 13.53
CA GLU A 127 -4.40 14.63 14.60
C GLU A 127 -3.13 14.15 15.33
N GLU A 128 -3.03 14.43 16.62
CA GLU A 128 -1.87 14.04 17.43
C GLU A 128 -1.80 12.53 17.70
N ASP A 129 -2.97 11.86 17.75
CA ASP A 129 -3.07 10.41 17.89
C ASP A 129 -3.10 9.72 16.52
N ILE A 130 -1.93 9.23 16.08
CA ILE A 130 -1.75 8.58 14.79
C ILE A 130 -2.70 7.39 14.58
N ASN A 131 -3.19 6.75 15.65
CA ASN A 131 -4.08 5.60 15.55
C ASN A 131 -5.49 5.97 15.08
N LYS A 132 -5.92 7.22 15.26
CA LYS A 132 -7.18 7.70 14.67
C LYS A 132 -7.05 7.95 13.16
N VAL A 133 -5.83 8.04 12.63
CA VAL A 133 -5.56 8.11 11.19
C VAL A 133 -5.54 6.70 10.60
N LEU A 134 -6.72 6.05 10.59
CA LEU A 134 -6.90 4.65 10.21
C LEU A 134 -6.39 4.34 8.79
N ARG A 135 -6.53 5.31 7.87
CA ARG A 135 -6.06 5.20 6.49
C ARG A 135 -4.54 5.37 6.46
N TYR A 136 -3.85 4.30 6.04
CA TYR A 136 -2.41 4.23 5.83
C TYR A 136 -1.54 4.32 7.08
N PHE A 137 -1.78 5.29 7.96
CA PHE A 137 -0.81 5.72 8.97
C PHE A 137 -1.00 5.13 10.38
N SER A 138 -2.17 4.58 10.72
CA SER A 138 -2.39 3.98 12.05
C SER A 138 -1.30 2.96 12.43
N TYR A 139 -0.67 3.20 13.58
CA TYR A 139 0.37 2.34 14.14
C TYR A 139 -0.23 1.02 14.64
N GLU A 140 -1.40 1.04 15.26
CA GLU A 140 -2.11 -0.16 15.69
C GLU A 140 -2.37 -1.11 14.51
N HIS A 141 -2.80 -0.59 13.35
CA HIS A 141 -2.96 -1.41 12.15
C HIS A 141 -1.63 -2.04 11.69
N PHE A 142 -0.54 -1.28 11.70
CA PHE A 142 0.79 -1.83 11.42
C PHE A 142 1.14 -2.94 12.41
N TYR A 143 0.97 -2.69 13.71
CA TYR A 143 1.37 -3.62 14.76
C TYR A 143 0.62 -4.95 14.65
N VAL A 144 -0.69 -4.92 14.39
CA VAL A 144 -1.49 -6.14 14.18
C VAL A 144 -0.99 -6.92 12.97
N ILE A 145 -0.74 -6.26 11.83
CA ILE A 145 -0.20 -6.90 10.62
C ILE A 145 1.15 -7.54 10.91
N TYR A 146 2.06 -6.80 11.55
CA TYR A 146 3.40 -7.26 11.87
C TYR A 146 3.37 -8.45 12.84
N CYS A 147 2.56 -8.40 13.90
CA CYS A 147 2.38 -9.53 14.82
C CYS A 147 1.86 -10.77 14.10
N LYS A 148 0.90 -10.64 13.18
CA LYS A 148 0.37 -11.77 12.40
C LYS A 148 1.42 -12.38 11.48
N PHE A 149 2.31 -11.57 10.91
CA PHE A 149 3.44 -12.07 10.15
C PHE A 149 4.42 -12.82 11.07
N TRP A 150 4.81 -12.19 12.17
CA TRP A 150 5.77 -12.73 13.14
C TRP A 150 5.30 -14.05 13.78
N GLU A 151 3.99 -14.20 14.03
CA GLU A 151 3.38 -15.45 14.50
C GLU A 151 3.56 -16.63 13.52
N LEU A 152 3.69 -16.35 12.21
CA LEU A 152 3.84 -17.36 11.17
C LEU A 152 5.31 -17.67 10.84
N ASP A 153 6.16 -16.65 10.84
CA ASP A 153 7.59 -16.72 10.55
C ASP A 153 8.39 -17.16 11.80
N THR A 154 8.38 -18.47 12.06
CA THR A 154 8.97 -19.07 13.27
C THR A 154 10.50 -19.11 13.28
N ASP A 155 11.12 -19.11 12.11
CA ASP A 155 12.58 -19.10 11.91
C ASP A 155 13.15 -17.69 11.71
N HIS A 156 12.28 -16.68 11.66
CA HIS A 156 12.62 -15.26 11.63
C HIS A 156 13.51 -14.89 10.44
N ASP A 157 13.31 -15.56 9.30
CA ASP A 157 14.02 -15.31 8.05
C ASP A 157 13.31 -14.25 7.17
N PHE A 158 12.21 -13.69 7.67
CA PHE A 158 11.33 -12.75 6.97
C PHE A 158 10.66 -13.34 5.73
N LEU A 159 10.47 -14.66 5.69
CA LEU A 159 9.83 -15.38 4.61
C LEU A 159 8.81 -16.39 5.14
N ILE A 160 7.63 -16.40 4.51
CA ILE A 160 6.55 -17.36 4.83
C ILE A 160 6.45 -18.38 3.70
N ASP A 161 6.54 -19.68 4.01
CA ASP A 161 6.17 -20.75 3.09
C ASP A 161 4.70 -21.20 3.23
N LYS A 162 4.32 -22.21 2.44
CA LYS A 162 2.98 -22.77 2.45
C LYS A 162 2.64 -23.35 3.83
N GLU A 163 3.58 -24.03 4.45
CA GLU A 163 3.44 -24.70 5.73
C GLU A 163 3.22 -23.69 6.86
N ASN A 164 3.90 -22.53 6.80
CA ASN A 164 3.63 -21.39 7.66
C ASN A 164 2.19 -20.87 7.41
N LEU A 165 1.85 -20.48 6.16
CA LEU A 165 0.57 -19.82 5.87
C LEU A 165 -0.66 -20.69 6.15
N ILE A 166 -0.56 -22.02 6.03
CA ILE A 166 -1.65 -22.95 6.39
C ILE A 166 -2.09 -22.80 7.84
N ARG A 167 -1.22 -22.33 8.73
CA ARG A 167 -1.53 -22.11 10.16
C ARG A 167 -2.24 -20.78 10.43
N TYR A 168 -2.32 -19.90 9.44
CA TYR A 168 -2.99 -18.59 9.58
C TYR A 168 -4.43 -18.74 10.09
N GLY A 169 -4.77 -17.93 11.09
CA GLY A 169 -6.12 -17.88 11.66
C GLY A 169 -6.60 -19.21 12.25
N ASN A 170 -5.71 -20.03 12.80
CA ASN A 170 -6.02 -21.39 13.28
C ASN A 170 -6.58 -22.28 12.14
N HIS A 171 -5.85 -22.33 11.02
CA HIS A 171 -6.23 -23.06 9.82
C HIS A 171 -7.53 -22.56 9.15
N ALA A 172 -7.77 -21.24 9.19
CA ALA A 172 -8.92 -20.63 8.54
C ALA A 172 -8.89 -20.75 7.00
N LEU A 173 -7.70 -20.81 6.42
CA LEU A 173 -7.52 -20.96 4.97
C LEU A 173 -7.55 -22.44 4.55
N THR A 174 -8.31 -22.74 3.51
CA THR A 174 -8.24 -24.08 2.89
C THR A 174 -6.91 -24.27 2.17
N TYR A 175 -6.41 -25.51 2.15
CA TYR A 175 -5.18 -25.88 1.42
C TYR A 175 -5.18 -25.41 -0.04
N ARG A 176 -6.34 -25.50 -0.72
CA ARG A 176 -6.51 -25.05 -2.11
C ARG A 176 -6.30 -23.55 -2.29
N ILE A 177 -6.69 -22.74 -1.30
CA ILE A 177 -6.47 -21.29 -1.36
C ILE A 177 -4.99 -20.98 -1.13
N VAL A 178 -4.36 -21.61 -0.13
CA VAL A 178 -2.92 -21.44 0.11
C VAL A 178 -2.11 -21.82 -1.14
N ASP A 179 -2.40 -22.96 -1.76
CA ASP A 179 -1.74 -23.38 -2.99
C ASP A 179 -1.84 -22.35 -4.11
N ARG A 180 -2.98 -21.67 -4.24
CA ARG A 180 -3.19 -20.66 -5.27
C ARG A 180 -2.47 -19.35 -4.99
N ILE A 181 -2.41 -18.96 -3.72
CA ILE A 181 -1.62 -17.82 -3.26
C ILE A 181 -0.15 -18.05 -3.62
N PHE A 182 0.41 -19.23 -3.27
CA PHE A 182 1.79 -19.58 -3.58
C PHE A 182 2.05 -19.92 -5.05
N SER A 183 1.00 -20.27 -5.81
CA SER A 183 1.06 -20.30 -7.28
C SER A 183 0.99 -18.89 -7.90
N GLN A 184 0.96 -17.84 -7.08
CA GLN A 184 0.96 -16.44 -7.47
C GLN A 184 -0.18 -16.10 -8.45
N VAL A 185 -1.36 -16.70 -8.23
CA VAL A 185 -2.56 -16.44 -9.04
C VAL A 185 -3.23 -15.10 -8.68
N PRO A 186 -3.43 -14.74 -7.39
CA PRO A 186 -3.97 -13.43 -7.05
C PRO A 186 -3.07 -12.28 -7.51
N ARG A 187 -1.78 -12.44 -7.23
CA ARG A 187 -0.74 -11.42 -7.43
C ARG A 187 0.62 -12.12 -7.56
N LYS A 188 1.52 -11.53 -8.33
CA LYS A 188 2.93 -11.95 -8.37
C LYS A 188 3.63 -11.55 -7.08
N PHE A 189 4.46 -12.42 -6.55
CA PHE A 189 5.25 -12.11 -5.38
C PHE A 189 6.41 -11.19 -5.75
N ASN A 190 6.70 -10.23 -4.88
CA ASN A 190 7.90 -9.42 -4.94
C ASN A 190 9.09 -10.11 -4.25
N SER A 191 8.83 -11.13 -3.43
CA SER A 191 9.85 -12.03 -2.91
C SER A 191 10.75 -12.57 -4.03
N LYS A 192 12.07 -12.50 -3.78
CA LYS A 192 13.09 -13.04 -4.69
C LYS A 192 13.37 -14.53 -4.45
N VAL A 193 12.78 -15.11 -3.39
CA VAL A 193 12.98 -16.50 -3.01
C VAL A 193 11.80 -17.32 -3.51
N GLU A 194 12.09 -18.34 -4.33
CA GLU A 194 11.07 -19.19 -4.92
C GLU A 194 10.27 -19.93 -3.84
N GLY A 195 8.95 -19.98 -4.01
CA GLY A 195 8.05 -20.67 -3.08
C GLY A 195 7.87 -19.97 -1.73
N LYS A 196 8.47 -18.80 -1.53
CA LYS A 196 8.43 -18.03 -0.28
C LYS A 196 7.76 -16.66 -0.50
N MET A 197 6.87 -16.29 0.40
CA MET A 197 6.18 -15.00 0.46
C MET A 197 6.99 -14.06 1.37
N GLY A 198 7.35 -12.87 0.87
CA GLY A 198 8.00 -11.86 1.69
C GLY A 198 6.99 -11.03 2.50
N TYR A 199 7.49 -10.17 3.38
CA TYR A 199 6.63 -9.31 4.21
C TYR A 199 5.67 -8.43 3.39
N GLU A 200 6.13 -7.81 2.30
CA GLU A 200 5.26 -7.02 1.41
C GLU A 200 4.10 -7.86 0.85
N ASP A 201 4.41 -9.05 0.34
CA ASP A 201 3.41 -9.95 -0.24
C ASP A 201 2.39 -10.40 0.81
N PHE A 202 2.84 -10.60 2.06
CA PHE A 202 1.97 -10.87 3.19
C PHE A 202 1.06 -9.69 3.53
N VAL A 203 1.56 -8.45 3.50
CA VAL A 203 0.72 -7.25 3.72
C VAL A 203 -0.42 -7.20 2.70
N TYR A 204 -0.15 -7.48 1.42
CA TYR A 204 -1.21 -7.55 0.41
C TYR A 204 -2.21 -8.67 0.68
N PHE A 205 -1.74 -9.85 1.11
CA PHE A 205 -2.60 -10.96 1.50
C PHE A 205 -3.52 -10.59 2.67
N ILE A 206 -2.97 -10.10 3.79
CA ILE A 206 -3.75 -9.84 5.01
C ILE A 206 -4.73 -8.68 4.81
N LEU A 207 -4.35 -7.62 4.09
CA LEU A 207 -5.30 -6.54 3.74
C LEU A 207 -6.46 -7.04 2.87
N SER A 208 -6.20 -8.04 2.01
CA SER A 208 -7.25 -8.67 1.23
C SER A 208 -8.10 -9.62 2.08
N GLU A 209 -7.51 -10.30 3.05
CA GLU A 209 -8.21 -11.25 3.90
C GLU A 209 -9.12 -10.56 4.93
N GLU A 210 -8.67 -9.47 5.55
CA GLU A 210 -9.41 -8.75 6.60
C GLU A 210 -10.59 -7.93 6.05
N ASP A 211 -10.45 -7.29 4.88
CA ASP A 211 -11.54 -6.55 4.22
C ASP A 211 -11.82 -7.07 2.81
N LYS A 212 -12.60 -8.15 2.74
CA LYS A 212 -13.08 -8.79 1.50
C LYS A 212 -14.07 -7.95 0.69
N SER A 213 -14.54 -6.83 1.24
CA SER A 213 -15.47 -5.93 0.55
C SER A 213 -14.77 -4.84 -0.26
N SER A 214 -13.50 -4.58 0.04
CA SER A 214 -12.70 -3.59 -0.65
C SER A 214 -12.43 -3.99 -2.11
N GLU A 215 -12.42 -3.01 -3.02
CA GLU A 215 -12.10 -3.21 -4.44
C GLU A 215 -10.75 -3.96 -4.68
N PRO A 216 -9.62 -3.65 -4.01
CA PRO A 216 -8.39 -4.43 -4.19
C PRO A 216 -8.54 -5.88 -3.73
N SER A 217 -9.27 -6.11 -2.64
CA SER A 217 -9.49 -7.47 -2.14
C SER A 217 -10.38 -8.27 -3.09
N LEU A 218 -11.43 -7.65 -3.62
CA LEU A 218 -12.29 -8.25 -4.63
C LEU A 218 -11.47 -8.68 -5.85
N GLU A 219 -10.54 -7.86 -6.33
CA GLU A 219 -9.64 -8.21 -7.43
C GLU A 219 -8.68 -9.36 -7.06
N TYR A 220 -8.09 -9.32 -5.86
CA TYR A 220 -7.20 -10.36 -5.32
C TYR A 220 -7.91 -11.72 -5.28
N TRP A 221 -9.09 -11.78 -4.66
CA TRP A 221 -9.85 -13.02 -4.48
C TRP A 221 -10.57 -13.47 -5.74
N SER A 222 -11.06 -12.54 -6.57
CA SER A 222 -11.69 -12.88 -7.84
C SER A 222 -10.75 -13.72 -8.70
N LYS A 223 -9.49 -13.31 -8.86
CA LYS A 223 -8.49 -14.11 -9.59
C LYS A 223 -8.32 -15.52 -9.01
N SER A 224 -8.46 -15.66 -7.69
CA SER A 224 -8.44 -16.96 -7.00
C SER A 224 -9.69 -17.82 -7.21
N PHE A 225 -10.87 -17.23 -7.36
CA PHE A 225 -12.10 -18.01 -7.54
C PHE A 225 -12.45 -18.26 -9.01
N TRP A 226 -12.23 -17.29 -9.90
CA TRP A 226 -12.62 -17.40 -11.32
C TRP A 226 -11.91 -18.53 -12.08
N VAL A 227 -10.64 -18.81 -11.79
CA VAL A 227 -9.95 -19.95 -12.44
C VAL A 227 -10.56 -21.29 -12.02
N LEU A 228 -11.15 -21.41 -10.80
CA LEU A 228 -11.85 -22.64 -10.41
C LEU A 228 -13.14 -22.83 -11.24
N VAL A 229 -13.83 -21.73 -11.55
CA VAL A 229 -15.02 -21.72 -12.40
C VAL A 229 -14.63 -22.07 -13.84
N LEU A 230 -13.57 -21.48 -14.40
CA LEU A 230 -13.13 -21.77 -15.77
C LEU A 230 -12.63 -23.20 -15.95
N ARG A 231 -11.87 -23.74 -14.98
CA ARG A 231 -11.44 -25.15 -14.98
C ARG A 231 -12.62 -26.12 -14.89
N LYS A 232 -13.62 -25.83 -14.04
CA LYS A 232 -14.86 -26.63 -13.98
C LYS A 232 -15.68 -26.57 -15.26
N LEU A 233 -15.60 -25.47 -16.00
CA LEU A 233 -16.31 -25.28 -17.27
C LEU A 233 -15.52 -25.78 -18.51
N GLY A 234 -14.34 -26.37 -18.33
CA GLY A 234 -13.52 -26.89 -19.43
C GLY A 234 -13.01 -25.83 -20.40
N LYS A 235 -12.96 -24.55 -19.98
CA LYS A 235 -12.54 -23.41 -20.81
C LYS A 235 -11.15 -22.91 -20.42
N ASP A 236 -10.16 -23.79 -20.47
CA ASP A 236 -8.74 -23.47 -20.22
C ASP A 236 -8.06 -22.86 -21.46
N SER A 237 -8.66 -21.83 -22.06
CA SER A 237 -8.00 -21.04 -23.11
C SER A 237 -7.37 -19.78 -22.49
N PRO A 238 -6.07 -19.51 -22.73
CA PRO A 238 -5.40 -18.29 -22.26
C PRO A 238 -6.10 -16.99 -22.68
N ARG A 239 -6.87 -17.03 -23.78
CA ARG A 239 -7.63 -15.89 -24.31
C ARG A 239 -8.88 -15.56 -23.49
N CYS A 240 -9.47 -16.52 -22.79
CA CYS A 240 -10.67 -16.26 -21.97
C CYS A 240 -10.34 -15.46 -20.69
N CYS A 241 -9.17 -15.69 -20.09
CA CYS A 241 -8.74 -14.97 -18.89
C CYS A 241 -8.45 -13.48 -19.13
N GLN A 242 -8.13 -13.08 -20.37
CA GLN A 242 -7.87 -11.69 -20.74
C GLN A 242 -9.12 -10.94 -21.26
N ALA A 243 -10.19 -11.66 -21.62
CA ALA A 243 -11.31 -11.08 -22.36
C ALA A 243 -12.52 -10.62 -21.50
N PHE A 244 -12.52 -10.87 -20.19
CA PHE A 244 -13.68 -10.58 -19.34
C PHE A 244 -13.41 -9.73 -18.07
N PRO A 245 -12.70 -8.59 -18.11
CA PRO A 245 -12.58 -7.76 -16.91
C PRO A 245 -13.85 -6.98 -16.55
N TYR A 246 -14.85 -6.88 -17.45
CA TYR A 246 -15.99 -5.95 -17.29
C TYR A 246 -17.37 -6.49 -17.68
N ALA A 247 -17.56 -7.81 -17.82
CA ALA A 247 -18.93 -8.31 -17.97
C ALA A 247 -19.60 -8.37 -16.59
N THR A 248 -20.35 -7.33 -16.24
CA THR A 248 -21.43 -7.41 -15.26
C THR A 248 -22.40 -8.50 -15.73
N CYS A 249 -22.18 -9.74 -15.32
CA CYS A 249 -23.10 -10.83 -15.57
C CYS A 249 -24.24 -10.71 -14.54
N PRO A 250 -25.47 -10.31 -14.92
CA PRO A 250 -26.54 -10.02 -13.96
C PRO A 250 -27.10 -11.28 -13.26
N SER A 251 -26.57 -12.46 -13.57
CA SER A 251 -27.07 -13.76 -13.11
C SER A 251 -26.36 -14.32 -11.88
N LEU A 252 -25.30 -13.69 -11.37
CA LEU A 252 -24.60 -14.11 -10.14
C LEU A 252 -25.00 -13.20 -8.98
N ARG A 253 -26.26 -13.33 -8.53
CA ARG A 253 -26.59 -12.98 -7.14
C ARG A 253 -25.80 -13.92 -6.26
N PHE A 254 -24.82 -13.40 -5.52
CA PHE A 254 -24.27 -14.08 -4.36
C PHE A 254 -25.43 -14.35 -3.39
N HIS A 255 -25.95 -15.57 -3.41
CA HIS A 255 -26.77 -16.05 -2.31
C HIS A 255 -25.84 -16.11 -1.09
N LYS A 256 -26.18 -15.28 -0.09
CA LYS A 256 -25.69 -15.42 1.28
C LYS A 256 -25.71 -16.90 1.66
N VAL A 257 -24.54 -17.47 1.91
CA VAL A 257 -24.41 -18.70 2.66
C VAL A 257 -23.34 -18.44 3.71
N LEU A 258 -23.87 -18.17 4.92
CA LEU A 258 -23.28 -18.23 6.27
C LEU A 258 -21.97 -17.46 6.50
#